data_AF-A0A376FIP9-F1
#
_entry.id   AF-A0A376FIP9-F1
#
_cell.length_a   1.000
_cell.length_b   1.000
_cell.length_c   1.000
_cell.angle_alpha   90.00
_cell.angle_beta   90.00
_cell.angle_gamma   90.00
#
_symmetry.space_group_name_H-M   'P 1'
#
loop_
_entity.id
_entity.type
_entity.pdbx_description
1 polymer ?
#
loop_
_entity_poly.entity_id
_entity_poly.type
_entity_poly.pdbx_seq_one_letter_code
_entity_poly.pdbx_strand_id
1 'polypeptide(L)'
;MMITLRKQVPLAIAIAAGILSAQAGAVDFKGYARSGIGWTGSGGEQQCFQATGAQSKYRLGNECETYAELKLGQEVWKEGDKSFYFDTNVAYSVSQQNDWESTSPAFREANVQGKNLIEALPGSTIWAGKRFYQRHDVHMIDFYYWDISGPGAGIENIDLGFGKLSLAATRSSEAGGSATFADRDALGNRIYDNLVPNDVFDVRLAQMQVNEGGTLEFGVDYGHTNIPDDYYLQPGASKDGWMFTAEHTQSMLKGFNKFVLQYATDSMTSNGKGRAEGGSINNNGDMCVFWTTVRSLWATPGI
;
A
#
# COMPACT_ATOMS: atom_id res chain seq x y z
N MET A 1 -21.76 57.58 -40.24
CA MET A 1 -21.90 56.94 -38.92
C MET A 1 -21.65 55.45 -39.10
N MET A 2 -20.46 54.97 -38.76
CA MET A 2 -20.11 53.56 -38.89
C MET A 2 -19.15 53.24 -37.74
N ILE A 3 -19.68 52.59 -36.71
CA ILE A 3 -18.94 52.20 -35.51
C ILE A 3 -18.23 50.90 -35.85
N THR A 4 -16.91 50.96 -36.03
CA THR A 4 -16.05 49.80 -36.23
C THR A 4 -15.98 48.99 -34.92
N LEU A 5 -16.79 47.94 -34.85
CA LEU A 5 -16.76 46.97 -33.75
C LEU A 5 -15.44 46.18 -33.76
N ARG A 6 -14.57 46.56 -32.82
CA ARG A 6 -13.55 45.78 -32.08
C ARG A 6 -13.12 44.43 -32.67
N LYS A 7 -11.94 44.41 -33.30
CA LYS A 7 -11.13 43.20 -33.59
C LYS A 7 -10.47 42.54 -32.36
N GLN A 8 -10.69 43.05 -31.14
CA GLN A 8 -10.07 42.53 -29.91
C GLN A 8 -10.94 41.54 -29.12
N VAL A 9 -12.21 41.39 -29.50
CA VAL A 9 -13.13 40.44 -28.85
C VAL A 9 -12.77 38.97 -29.09
N PRO A 10 -12.33 38.50 -30.29
CA PRO A 10 -12.10 37.07 -30.50
C PRO A 10 -10.87 36.54 -29.74
N LEU A 11 -9.83 37.37 -29.52
CA LEU A 11 -8.64 36.95 -28.78
C LEU A 11 -8.91 36.87 -27.27
N ALA A 12 -9.68 37.82 -26.72
CA ALA A 12 -10.09 37.78 -25.32
C ALA A 12 -11.02 36.60 -25.03
N ILE A 13 -11.90 36.23 -25.96
CA ILE A 13 -12.76 35.03 -25.83
C ILE A 13 -11.94 33.75 -25.96
N ALA A 14 -10.92 33.69 -26.83
CA ALA A 14 -10.04 32.52 -26.94
C ALA A 14 -9.16 32.31 -25.69
N ILE A 15 -8.64 33.41 -25.11
CA ILE A 15 -7.87 33.37 -23.86
C ILE A 15 -8.80 33.02 -22.68
N ALA A 16 -10.00 33.59 -22.61
CA ALA A 16 -10.98 33.23 -21.59
C ALA A 16 -11.48 31.78 -21.73
N ALA A 17 -11.68 31.28 -22.95
CA ALA A 17 -12.03 29.89 -23.21
C ALA A 17 -10.89 28.92 -22.83
N GLY A 18 -9.63 29.29 -23.07
CA GLY A 18 -8.45 28.54 -22.62
C GLY A 18 -8.29 28.49 -21.10
N ILE A 19 -8.63 29.60 -20.42
CA ILE A 19 -8.62 29.69 -18.94
C ILE A 19 -9.83 28.95 -18.34
N LEU A 20 -10.99 28.96 -18.99
CA LEU A 20 -12.19 28.24 -18.56
C LEU A 20 -12.12 26.73 -18.86
N SER A 21 -11.41 26.29 -19.90
CA SER A 21 -11.13 24.86 -20.14
C SER A 21 -10.14 24.26 -19.14
N ALA A 22 -9.36 25.09 -18.44
CA ALA A 22 -8.44 24.64 -17.39
C ALA A 22 -9.13 24.32 -16.06
N GLN A 23 -10.45 24.57 -15.93
CA GLN A 23 -11.20 24.29 -14.69
C GLN A 23 -11.93 22.95 -14.66
N ALA A 24 -11.87 22.14 -15.72
CA ALA A 24 -12.54 20.83 -15.77
C ALA A 24 -11.52 19.68 -15.71
N GLY A 25 -10.98 19.43 -14.51
CA GLY A 25 -10.08 18.32 -14.19
C GLY A 25 -8.78 18.79 -13.55
N ALA A 26 -8.84 19.35 -12.34
CA ALA A 26 -7.62 19.57 -11.57
C ALA A 26 -7.00 18.20 -11.28
N VAL A 27 -5.75 18.01 -11.68
CA VAL A 27 -4.97 16.83 -11.30
C VAL A 27 -4.71 16.91 -9.80
N ASP A 28 -5.10 15.86 -9.08
CA ASP A 28 -4.81 15.70 -7.66
C ASP A 28 -3.33 15.35 -7.51
N PHE A 29 -2.52 16.31 -7.06
CA PHE A 29 -1.14 16.07 -6.67
C PHE A 29 -1.06 15.72 -5.19
N LYS A 30 -0.65 14.48 -4.90
CA LYS A 30 -0.48 13.93 -3.54
C LYS A 30 0.89 13.26 -3.46
N GLY A 31 1.34 12.96 -2.25
CA GLY A 31 2.61 12.26 -2.10
C GLY A 31 3.14 12.24 -0.69
N TYR A 32 4.37 11.78 -0.59
CA TYR A 32 5.17 11.77 0.63
C TYR A 32 6.63 12.00 0.23
N ALA A 33 7.37 12.77 1.02
CA ALA A 33 8.81 12.91 0.78
C ALA A 33 9.56 13.11 2.10
N ARG A 34 10.79 12.61 2.15
CA ARG A 34 11.82 12.92 3.15
C ARG A 34 13.16 13.06 2.46
N SER A 35 13.97 14.00 2.93
CA SER A 35 15.32 14.25 2.46
C SER A 35 16.08 15.01 3.54
N GLY A 36 17.39 14.83 3.63
CA GLY A 36 18.21 15.52 4.61
C GLY A 36 19.71 15.35 4.38
N ILE A 37 20.48 15.84 5.34
CA ILE A 37 21.93 15.66 5.42
C ILE A 37 22.29 15.41 6.89
N GLY A 38 23.31 14.61 7.14
CA GLY A 38 23.78 14.38 8.51
C GLY A 38 25.21 13.84 8.58
N TRP A 39 25.72 13.77 9.79
CA TRP A 39 27.09 13.39 10.11
C TRP A 39 27.14 12.40 11.27
N THR A 40 28.16 11.55 11.26
CA THR A 40 28.47 10.67 12.39
C THR A 40 29.56 11.30 13.26
N GLY A 41 29.41 11.22 14.59
CA GLY A 41 30.35 11.86 15.54
C GLY A 41 31.80 11.37 15.41
N SER A 42 32.03 10.13 14.98
CA SER A 42 33.37 9.58 14.70
C SER A 42 33.94 9.96 13.34
N GLY A 43 33.22 10.78 12.56
CA GLY A 43 33.54 11.15 11.18
C GLY A 43 32.73 10.39 10.15
N GLY A 44 32.55 11.01 8.98
CA GLY A 44 31.78 10.48 7.86
C GLY A 44 30.32 10.95 7.82
N GLU A 45 29.58 10.46 6.83
CA GLU A 45 28.14 10.67 6.67
C GLU A 45 27.34 10.07 7.85
N GLN A 46 26.08 10.51 8.01
CA GLN A 46 25.17 9.95 9.00
C GLN A 46 25.04 8.43 8.84
N GLN A 47 25.15 7.70 9.94
CA GLN A 47 24.84 6.28 10.01
C GLN A 47 23.45 6.08 10.62
N CYS A 48 22.73 5.08 10.12
CA CYS A 48 21.43 4.68 10.63
C CYS A 48 21.54 3.38 11.44
N PHE A 49 20.79 3.29 12.54
CA PHE A 49 20.88 2.19 13.49
C PHE A 49 19.60 1.36 13.51
N GLN A 50 19.75 0.06 13.32
CA GLN A 50 18.70 -0.95 13.44
C GLN A 50 19.29 -2.18 14.13
N ALA A 51 18.58 -2.74 15.11
CA ALA A 51 19.03 -3.95 15.77
C ALA A 51 18.98 -5.14 14.81
N THR A 52 20.03 -5.97 14.81
CA THR A 52 20.09 -7.18 13.99
C THR A 52 18.88 -8.08 14.27
N GLY A 53 18.14 -8.44 13.22
CA GLY A 53 16.92 -9.25 13.31
C GLY A 53 15.64 -8.45 13.59
N ALA A 54 15.72 -7.18 13.99
CA ALA A 54 14.54 -6.33 14.08
C ALA A 54 14.03 -5.97 12.68
N GLN A 55 12.71 -5.91 12.51
CA GLN A 55 12.06 -5.56 11.24
C GLN A 55 11.88 -4.04 11.04
N SER A 56 12.27 -3.22 12.02
CA SER A 56 12.10 -1.78 12.00
C SER A 56 13.12 -1.07 12.88
N LYS A 57 13.18 0.25 12.78
CA LYS A 57 14.02 1.15 13.60
C LYS A 57 13.21 2.37 14.00
N TYR A 58 13.48 2.96 15.17
CA TYR A 58 12.94 4.28 15.50
C TYR A 58 13.53 5.31 14.53
N ARG A 59 12.66 6.02 13.80
CA ARG A 59 13.07 6.76 12.59
C ARG A 59 13.57 8.18 12.85
N LEU A 60 13.17 8.83 13.94
CA LEU A 60 13.45 10.26 14.14
C LEU A 60 14.97 10.51 14.23
N GLY A 61 15.51 11.27 13.27
CA GLY A 61 16.96 11.50 13.15
C GLY A 61 17.77 10.25 12.79
N ASN A 62 17.11 9.23 12.26
CA ASN A 62 17.67 7.90 11.97
C ASN A 62 17.19 7.39 10.60
N GLU A 63 17.07 8.29 9.61
CA GLU A 63 16.79 8.02 8.20
C GLU A 63 17.95 8.59 7.36
N CYS A 64 18.46 7.81 6.40
CA CYS A 64 19.75 8.04 5.74
C CYS A 64 19.63 7.99 4.21
N GLU A 65 18.43 8.30 3.70
CA GLU A 65 18.08 8.26 2.30
C GLU A 65 17.10 9.38 1.97
N THR A 66 17.12 9.82 0.71
CA THR A 66 16.01 10.60 0.17
C THR A 66 15.00 9.65 -0.44
N TYR A 67 13.78 9.69 0.08
CA TYR A 67 12.66 8.90 -0.42
C TYR A 67 11.50 9.82 -0.77
N ALA A 68 10.90 9.63 -1.94
CA ALA A 68 9.74 10.38 -2.38
C ALA A 68 8.73 9.49 -3.13
N GLU A 69 7.45 9.71 -2.87
CA GLU A 69 6.32 9.18 -3.63
C GLU A 69 5.57 10.35 -4.26
N LEU A 70 5.44 10.31 -5.58
CA LEU A 70 4.71 11.31 -6.36
C LEU A 70 3.45 10.67 -6.92
N LYS A 71 2.29 11.17 -6.50
CA LYS A 71 0.98 10.67 -6.91
C LYS A 71 0.25 11.72 -7.72
N LEU A 72 -0.23 11.30 -8.89
CA LEU A 72 -1.13 12.08 -9.75
C LEU A 72 -2.42 11.29 -9.88
N GLY A 73 -3.52 11.87 -9.40
CA GLY A 73 -4.84 11.29 -9.52
C GLY A 73 -5.83 12.25 -10.17
N GLN A 74 -6.98 11.73 -10.58
CA GLN A 74 -8.05 12.54 -11.14
C GLN A 74 -9.39 11.82 -11.02
N GLU A 75 -10.44 12.55 -10.64
CA GLU A 75 -11.82 12.11 -10.89
C GLU A 75 -12.14 12.31 -12.37
N VAL A 76 -12.07 11.22 -13.14
CA VAL A 76 -12.17 11.26 -14.61
C VAL A 76 -13.61 11.28 -15.11
N TRP A 77 -14.56 10.86 -14.27
CA TRP A 77 -15.98 10.88 -14.59
C TRP A 77 -16.81 10.98 -13.30
N LYS A 78 -17.93 11.72 -13.36
CA LYS A 78 -18.90 11.82 -12.27
C LYS A 78 -20.30 12.09 -12.82
N GLU A 79 -21.27 11.32 -12.34
CA GLU A 79 -22.70 11.53 -12.61
C GLU A 79 -23.51 11.23 -11.33
N GLY A 80 -24.08 12.29 -10.73
CA GLY A 80 -24.72 12.19 -9.42
C GLY A 80 -23.76 11.63 -8.36
N ASP A 81 -24.16 10.54 -7.72
CA ASP A 81 -23.37 9.85 -6.69
C ASP A 81 -22.35 8.84 -7.25
N LYS A 82 -22.39 8.58 -8.57
CA LYS A 82 -21.48 7.66 -9.26
C LYS A 82 -20.23 8.42 -9.70
N SER A 83 -19.05 7.85 -9.51
CA SER A 83 -17.81 8.42 -10.07
C SER A 83 -16.72 7.40 -10.33
N PHE A 84 -15.78 7.76 -11.22
CA PHE A 84 -14.54 7.04 -11.49
C PHE A 84 -13.35 7.91 -11.12
N TYR A 85 -12.48 7.39 -10.27
CA TYR A 85 -11.22 8.02 -9.89
C TYR A 85 -10.04 7.17 -10.37
N PHE A 86 -9.11 7.80 -11.10
CA PHE A 86 -7.86 7.20 -11.53
C PHE A 86 -6.73 7.69 -10.63
N ASP A 87 -5.85 6.79 -10.17
CA ASP A 87 -4.74 7.12 -9.27
C ASP A 87 -3.44 6.47 -9.72
N THR A 88 -2.33 7.20 -9.57
CA THR A 88 -0.97 6.73 -9.87
C THR A 88 -0.01 6.97 -8.71
N ASN A 89 1.11 6.25 -8.66
CA ASN A 89 2.21 6.50 -7.72
C ASN A 89 3.55 6.06 -8.30
N VAL A 90 4.49 7.00 -8.37
CA VAL A 90 5.89 6.77 -8.74
C VAL A 90 6.77 7.06 -7.52
N ALA A 91 7.51 6.05 -7.07
CA ALA A 91 8.41 6.17 -5.93
C ALA A 91 9.87 6.25 -6.36
N TYR A 92 10.63 7.12 -5.70
CA TYR A 92 12.06 7.33 -5.86
C TYR A 92 12.76 7.08 -4.54
N SER A 93 13.92 6.43 -4.59
CA SER A 93 14.82 6.26 -3.45
C SER A 93 16.25 6.46 -3.94
N VAL A 94 16.96 7.37 -3.28
CA VAL A 94 18.37 7.70 -3.57
C VAL A 94 19.16 7.91 -2.27
N SER A 95 20.48 7.73 -2.35
CA SER A 95 21.38 7.77 -1.19
C SER A 95 21.69 9.17 -0.68
N GLN A 96 21.19 10.23 -1.31
CA GLN A 96 21.31 11.63 -0.88
C GLN A 96 22.75 12.09 -0.69
N GLN A 97 23.69 11.54 -1.46
CA GLN A 97 25.12 11.86 -1.37
C GLN A 97 25.56 12.94 -2.36
N ASN A 98 24.80 13.13 -3.45
CA ASN A 98 25.13 14.05 -4.52
C ASN A 98 23.87 14.75 -5.05
N ASP A 99 24.08 15.81 -5.84
CA ASP A 99 23.03 16.47 -6.62
C ASP A 99 22.48 15.54 -7.71
N TRP A 100 23.37 15.04 -8.58
CA TRP A 100 22.99 14.11 -9.63
C TRP A 100 22.99 12.66 -9.13
N GLU A 101 21.80 12.11 -8.89
CA GLU A 101 21.61 10.72 -8.50
C GLU A 101 20.65 10.00 -9.45
N SER A 102 21.21 9.11 -10.29
CA SER A 102 20.41 8.24 -11.16
C SER A 102 19.78 7.11 -10.35
N THR A 103 18.51 6.78 -10.62
CA THR A 103 17.81 5.66 -9.97
C THR A 103 16.77 5.03 -10.91
N SER A 104 16.28 3.85 -10.57
CA SER A 104 15.16 3.19 -11.24
C SER A 104 13.90 3.36 -10.41
N PRO A 105 12.95 4.23 -10.80
CA PRO A 105 11.77 4.48 -10.00
C PRO A 105 10.84 3.27 -9.96
N ALA A 106 10.16 3.08 -8.83
CA ALA A 106 9.15 2.03 -8.69
C ALA A 106 7.77 2.58 -9.09
N PHE A 107 7.14 1.98 -10.10
CA PHE A 107 5.75 2.27 -10.46
C PHE A 107 4.80 1.45 -9.58
N ARG A 108 4.40 2.04 -8.45
CA ARG A 108 3.77 1.31 -7.33
C ARG A 108 2.25 1.25 -7.43
N GLU A 109 1.62 2.29 -7.98
CA GLU A 109 0.17 2.35 -8.13
C GLU A 109 -0.25 2.82 -9.53
N ALA A 110 -1.30 2.18 -10.04
CA ALA A 110 -2.02 2.50 -11.26
C ALA A 110 -3.37 1.75 -11.16
N ASN A 111 -4.39 2.41 -10.65
CA ASN A 111 -5.70 1.80 -10.42
C ASN A 111 -6.84 2.74 -10.76
N VAL A 112 -8.01 2.15 -10.98
CA VAL A 112 -9.27 2.86 -11.12
C VAL A 112 -10.21 2.41 -10.01
N GLN A 113 -10.91 3.37 -9.41
CA GLN A 113 -11.90 3.16 -8.37
C GLN A 113 -13.26 3.69 -8.87
N GLY A 114 -14.26 2.82 -8.90
CA GLY A 114 -15.64 3.13 -9.28
C GLY A 114 -16.54 3.16 -8.06
N LYS A 115 -17.01 4.35 -7.66
CA LYS A 115 -17.85 4.55 -6.47
C LYS A 115 -19.33 4.51 -6.85
N ASN A 116 -20.15 3.87 -6.01
CA ASN A 116 -21.62 3.78 -6.15
C ASN A 116 -22.09 3.17 -7.49
N LEU A 117 -21.30 2.30 -8.11
CA LEU A 117 -21.66 1.71 -9.41
C LEU A 117 -22.62 0.52 -9.29
N ILE A 118 -22.65 -0.14 -8.11
CA ILE A 118 -23.51 -1.30 -7.85
C ILE A 118 -24.73 -0.83 -7.06
N GLU A 119 -25.90 -0.78 -7.71
CA GLU A 119 -27.13 -0.26 -7.11
C GLU A 119 -27.59 -1.08 -5.90
N ALA A 120 -27.35 -2.39 -5.91
CA ALA A 120 -27.66 -3.28 -4.79
C ALA A 120 -26.74 -3.08 -3.57
N LEU A 121 -25.62 -2.37 -3.72
CA LEU A 121 -24.60 -2.15 -2.68
C LEU A 121 -24.24 -0.66 -2.62
N PRO A 122 -25.17 0.22 -2.21
CA PRO A 122 -24.92 1.66 -2.15
C PRO A 122 -23.77 1.98 -1.19
N GLY A 123 -22.94 2.95 -1.56
CA GLY A 123 -21.72 3.33 -0.84
C GLY A 123 -20.49 2.51 -1.19
N SER A 124 -20.65 1.33 -1.81
CA SER A 124 -19.52 0.47 -2.15
C SER A 124 -18.65 1.06 -3.27
N THR A 125 -17.38 0.65 -3.28
CA THR A 125 -16.41 1.01 -4.31
C THR A 125 -15.81 -0.25 -4.90
N ILE A 126 -15.90 -0.43 -6.22
CA ILE A 126 -15.14 -1.46 -6.93
C ILE A 126 -13.84 -0.87 -7.44
N TRP A 127 -12.77 -1.67 -7.47
CA TRP A 127 -11.48 -1.20 -7.96
C TRP A 127 -10.67 -2.31 -8.61
N ALA A 128 -9.78 -1.92 -9.52
CA ALA A 128 -8.82 -2.83 -10.14
C ALA A 128 -7.54 -2.07 -10.52
N GLY A 129 -6.40 -2.77 -10.45
CA GLY A 129 -5.08 -2.26 -10.81
C GLY A 129 -4.07 -2.41 -9.68
N LYS A 130 -2.91 -1.77 -9.80
CA LYS A 130 -1.92 -1.73 -8.72
C LYS A 130 -2.33 -0.66 -7.71
N ARG A 131 -2.49 -1.04 -6.44
CA ARG A 131 -3.03 -0.13 -5.42
C ARG A 131 -2.38 -0.36 -4.05
N PHE A 132 -2.16 0.72 -3.31
CA PHE A 132 -1.97 0.65 -1.87
C PHE A 132 -3.32 0.46 -1.18
N TYR A 133 -3.61 -0.79 -0.82
CA TYR A 133 -4.91 -1.19 -0.32
C TYR A 133 -4.91 -1.19 1.21
N GLN A 134 -5.67 -0.25 1.79
CA GLN A 134 -6.00 -0.17 3.22
C GLN A 134 -4.84 -0.56 4.14
N ARG A 135 -3.69 0.13 3.99
CA ARG A 135 -2.48 -0.19 4.75
C ARG A 135 -2.54 0.35 6.17
N HIS A 136 -2.01 -0.40 7.12
CA HIS A 136 -1.88 0.01 8.51
C HIS A 136 -0.40 0.04 8.93
N ASP A 137 0.02 1.14 9.55
CA ASP A 137 1.40 1.37 9.94
C ASP A 137 1.56 2.01 11.33
N VAL A 138 2.77 1.87 11.88
CA VAL A 138 3.25 2.60 13.05
C VAL A 138 4.31 3.61 12.59
N HIS A 139 3.85 4.84 12.36
CA HIS A 139 4.66 5.91 11.78
C HIS A 139 6.06 6.08 12.41
N MET A 140 6.17 6.09 13.74
CA MET A 140 7.42 6.39 14.45
C MET A 140 8.54 5.35 14.26
N ILE A 141 8.20 4.15 13.79
CA ILE A 141 9.14 3.09 13.46
C ILE A 141 9.11 2.70 11.97
N ASP A 142 8.33 3.43 11.15
CA ASP A 142 8.10 3.16 9.72
C ASP A 142 7.71 1.69 9.44
N PHE A 143 6.93 1.09 10.34
CA PHE A 143 6.56 -0.32 10.27
C PHE A 143 5.11 -0.50 9.85
N TYR A 144 4.91 -1.04 8.67
CA TYR A 144 3.61 -1.56 8.23
C TYR A 144 3.38 -2.93 8.84
N TYR A 145 2.24 -3.13 9.52
CA TYR A 145 1.85 -4.42 10.10
C TYR A 145 0.70 -5.09 9.34
N TRP A 146 -0.01 -4.36 8.48
CA TRP A 146 -1.01 -4.91 7.58
C TRP A 146 -0.96 -4.20 6.24
N ASP A 147 -0.37 -4.85 5.24
CA ASP A 147 -0.12 -4.31 3.90
C ASP A 147 -0.09 -5.42 2.84
N ILE A 148 -1.24 -5.67 2.22
CA ILE A 148 -1.40 -6.62 1.10
C ILE A 148 -1.24 -5.96 -0.28
N SER A 149 -0.69 -4.74 -0.33
CA SER A 149 -0.70 -3.91 -1.53
C SER A 149 0.02 -4.54 -2.72
N GLY A 150 -0.53 -4.37 -3.91
CA GLY A 150 0.04 -4.93 -5.12
C GLY A 150 -0.91 -4.79 -6.30
N PRO A 151 -0.65 -5.49 -7.41
CA PRO A 151 -1.67 -5.77 -8.41
C PRO A 151 -2.84 -6.50 -7.75
N GLY A 152 -4.06 -6.03 -7.99
CA GLY A 152 -5.25 -6.65 -7.42
C GLY A 152 -6.55 -6.05 -7.93
N ALA A 153 -7.64 -6.54 -7.34
CA ALA A 153 -8.98 -6.02 -7.51
C ALA A 153 -9.81 -6.30 -6.26
N GLY A 154 -10.90 -5.57 -6.08
CA GLY A 154 -11.77 -5.78 -4.95
C GLY A 154 -13.01 -4.91 -4.94
N ILE A 155 -13.82 -5.12 -3.92
CA ILE A 155 -14.97 -4.31 -3.55
C ILE A 155 -14.84 -3.91 -2.08
N GLU A 156 -14.94 -2.63 -1.79
CA GLU A 156 -14.77 -2.08 -0.45
C GLU A 156 -15.99 -1.27 -0.01
N ASN A 157 -16.12 -1.10 1.30
CA ASN A 157 -17.16 -0.29 1.95
C ASN A 157 -18.59 -0.78 1.67
N ILE A 158 -18.81 -2.10 1.58
CA ILE A 158 -20.15 -2.68 1.57
C ILE A 158 -20.79 -2.41 2.93
N ASP A 159 -21.94 -1.74 2.94
CA ASP A 159 -22.64 -1.41 4.17
C ASP A 159 -23.43 -2.61 4.71
N LEU A 160 -23.06 -3.09 5.90
CA LEU A 160 -23.80 -4.11 6.64
C LEU A 160 -24.68 -3.53 7.75
N GLY A 161 -24.75 -2.20 7.86
CA GLY A 161 -25.49 -1.47 8.90
C GLY A 161 -24.72 -1.36 10.22
N PHE A 162 -24.13 -2.46 10.70
CA PHE A 162 -23.32 -2.48 11.94
C PHE A 162 -21.81 -2.32 11.69
N GLY A 163 -21.38 -2.27 10.43
CA GLY A 163 -19.98 -2.17 10.01
C GLY A 163 -19.85 -2.15 8.49
N LYS A 164 -18.61 -2.05 8.01
CA LYS A 164 -18.27 -2.04 6.58
C LYS A 164 -17.48 -3.28 6.20
N LEU A 165 -17.98 -4.03 5.23
CA LEU A 165 -17.31 -5.20 4.67
C LEU A 165 -16.49 -4.79 3.43
N SER A 166 -15.26 -5.29 3.35
CA SER A 166 -14.41 -5.18 2.17
C SER A 166 -13.83 -6.53 1.81
N LEU A 167 -13.69 -6.78 0.51
CA LEU A 167 -13.17 -8.01 -0.09
C LEU A 167 -12.14 -7.62 -1.15
N ALA A 168 -10.95 -8.20 -1.09
CA ALA A 168 -9.91 -7.96 -2.09
C ALA A 168 -9.14 -9.24 -2.44
N ALA A 169 -8.63 -9.28 -3.66
CA ALA A 169 -7.63 -10.25 -4.08
C ALA A 169 -6.41 -9.49 -4.62
N THR A 170 -5.24 -9.78 -4.08
CA THR A 170 -3.97 -9.18 -4.51
C THR A 170 -2.91 -10.22 -4.80
N ARG A 171 -1.85 -9.82 -5.52
CA ARG A 171 -0.76 -10.71 -5.91
C ARG A 171 0.61 -10.17 -5.49
N SER A 172 1.45 -11.06 -4.99
CA SER A 172 2.90 -10.90 -4.86
C SER A 172 3.62 -12.02 -5.60
N SER A 173 4.94 -11.93 -5.70
CA SER A 173 5.75 -13.00 -6.30
C SER A 173 7.12 -13.06 -5.66
N GLU A 174 7.58 -14.26 -5.33
CA GLU A 174 8.94 -14.52 -4.82
C GLU A 174 9.89 -14.77 -5.98
N ALA A 175 11.14 -14.30 -5.84
CA ALA A 175 12.20 -14.62 -6.77
C ALA A 175 12.74 -16.03 -6.47
N GLY A 176 12.51 -16.98 -7.38
CA GLY A 176 12.85 -18.39 -7.16
C GLY A 176 11.84 -19.11 -6.27
N GLY A 177 12.04 -20.43 -6.10
CA GLY A 177 11.21 -21.33 -5.30
C GLY A 177 10.41 -22.35 -6.12
N SER A 178 10.36 -22.21 -7.45
CA SER A 178 9.76 -23.21 -8.34
C SER A 178 10.69 -23.66 -9.48
N ALA A 179 10.40 -24.84 -10.01
CA ALA A 179 11.19 -25.50 -11.04
C ALA A 179 10.30 -26.30 -11.99
N THR A 180 10.64 -26.32 -13.27
CA THR A 180 10.12 -27.29 -14.23
C THR A 180 10.84 -28.64 -14.10
N PHE A 181 10.40 -29.64 -14.86
CA PHE A 181 11.11 -30.93 -14.93
C PHE A 181 12.55 -30.77 -15.51
N ALA A 182 12.72 -29.83 -16.44
CA ALA A 182 13.95 -29.61 -17.19
C ALA A 182 14.98 -28.73 -16.46
N ASP A 183 14.58 -28.02 -15.42
CA ASP A 183 15.47 -27.11 -14.69
C ASP A 183 16.45 -27.90 -13.83
N ARG A 184 17.64 -28.09 -14.39
CA ARG A 184 18.72 -28.92 -13.82
C ARG A 184 20.05 -28.19 -13.87
N ASP A 185 20.85 -28.35 -12.83
CA ASP A 185 22.25 -27.93 -12.83
C ASP A 185 23.14 -28.88 -13.66
N ALA A 186 24.42 -28.54 -13.80
CA ALA A 186 25.39 -29.36 -14.52
C ALA A 186 25.62 -30.76 -13.91
N LEU A 187 25.16 -30.98 -12.67
CA LEU A 187 25.24 -32.24 -11.93
C LEU A 187 23.92 -33.03 -11.99
N GLY A 188 22.89 -32.50 -12.63
CA GLY A 188 21.55 -33.11 -12.74
C GLY A 188 20.63 -32.85 -11.55
N ASN A 189 21.01 -31.99 -10.59
CA ASN A 189 20.13 -31.60 -9.49
C ASN A 189 19.10 -30.57 -9.96
N ARG A 190 17.88 -30.60 -9.41
CA ARG A 190 16.84 -29.63 -9.75
C ARG A 190 17.18 -28.24 -9.22
N ILE A 191 17.01 -27.22 -10.05
CA ILE A 191 17.18 -25.80 -9.68
C ILE A 191 15.79 -25.17 -9.54
N TYR A 192 15.56 -24.42 -8.45
CA TYR A 192 14.31 -23.73 -8.15
C TYR A 192 14.47 -22.21 -8.28
N ASP A 193 14.75 -21.72 -9.49
CA ASP A 193 15.02 -20.31 -9.79
C ASP A 193 13.85 -19.59 -10.49
N ASN A 194 12.75 -20.29 -10.75
CA ASN A 194 11.57 -19.68 -11.35
C ASN A 194 10.72 -18.96 -10.30
N LEU A 195 10.09 -17.88 -10.76
CA LEU A 195 9.20 -17.03 -9.98
C LEU A 195 8.05 -17.85 -9.37
N VAL A 196 7.74 -17.60 -8.09
CA VAL A 196 6.60 -18.20 -7.40
C VAL A 196 5.52 -17.14 -7.19
N PRO A 197 4.39 -17.18 -7.92
CA PRO A 197 3.28 -16.26 -7.70
C PRO A 197 2.52 -16.63 -6.42
N ASN A 198 2.13 -15.63 -5.64
CA ASN A 198 1.32 -15.79 -4.44
C ASN A 198 0.08 -14.91 -4.55
N ASP A 199 -1.08 -15.53 -4.38
CA ASP A 199 -2.38 -14.87 -4.33
C ASP A 199 -2.81 -14.70 -2.87
N VAL A 200 -3.32 -13.53 -2.53
CA VAL A 200 -3.90 -13.23 -1.22
C VAL A 200 -5.37 -12.89 -1.40
N PHE A 201 -6.22 -13.56 -0.63
CA PHE A 201 -7.64 -13.26 -0.52
C PHE A 201 -7.91 -12.63 0.85
N ASP A 202 -8.30 -11.37 0.84
CA ASP A 202 -8.52 -10.53 2.02
C ASP A 202 -10.01 -10.28 2.23
N VAL A 203 -10.44 -10.42 3.49
CA VAL A 203 -11.78 -10.08 3.96
C VAL A 203 -11.65 -9.23 5.20
N ARG A 204 -12.26 -8.04 5.20
CA ARG A 204 -12.25 -7.14 6.36
C ARG A 204 -13.62 -6.66 6.73
N LEU A 205 -13.88 -6.60 8.03
CA LEU A 205 -15.07 -6.03 8.62
C LEU A 205 -14.64 -4.92 9.59
N ALA A 206 -14.84 -3.68 9.17
CA ALA A 206 -14.37 -2.48 9.87
C ALA A 206 -15.52 -1.64 10.42
N GLN A 207 -15.17 -0.59 11.17
CA GLN A 207 -16.10 0.42 11.70
C GLN A 207 -17.19 -0.15 12.62
N MET A 208 -16.95 -1.30 13.26
CA MET A 208 -17.87 -1.84 14.26
C MET A 208 -17.75 -1.04 15.56
N GLN A 209 -18.80 -0.35 15.95
CA GLN A 209 -18.81 0.38 17.22
C GLN A 209 -19.00 -0.60 18.39
N VAL A 210 -17.92 -0.85 19.14
CA VAL A 210 -17.92 -1.83 20.24
C VAL A 210 -18.01 -1.17 21.62
N ASN A 211 -17.66 0.12 21.73
CA ASN A 211 -17.82 0.93 22.93
C ASN A 211 -17.85 2.43 22.57
N GLU A 212 -18.11 3.30 23.55
CA GLU A 212 -18.10 4.75 23.34
C GLU A 212 -16.70 5.24 22.90
N GLY A 213 -16.64 5.87 21.71
CA GLY A 213 -15.39 6.31 21.09
C GLY A 213 -14.47 5.19 20.58
N GLY A 214 -14.91 3.93 20.64
CA GLY A 214 -14.14 2.75 20.26
C GLY A 214 -14.72 2.02 19.04
N THR A 215 -13.86 1.72 18.07
CA THR A 215 -14.21 0.92 16.89
C THR A 215 -13.32 -0.31 16.78
N LEU A 216 -13.88 -1.40 16.28
CA LEU A 216 -13.17 -2.65 16.01
C LEU A 216 -13.13 -2.92 14.51
N GLU A 217 -11.98 -3.36 14.03
CA GLU A 217 -11.78 -3.96 12.72
C GLU A 217 -11.26 -5.38 12.89
N PHE A 218 -11.86 -6.31 12.16
CA PHE A 218 -11.40 -7.69 12.05
C PHE A 218 -11.12 -8.02 10.60
N GLY A 219 -10.03 -8.73 10.33
CA GLY A 219 -9.75 -9.23 9.00
C GLY A 219 -9.09 -10.59 8.97
N VAL A 220 -9.29 -11.25 7.83
CA VAL A 220 -8.73 -12.55 7.51
C VAL A 220 -8.08 -12.46 6.15
N ASP A 221 -6.82 -12.87 6.09
CA ASP A 221 -6.06 -13.03 4.86
C ASP A 221 -5.75 -14.51 4.67
N TYR A 222 -6.11 -15.06 3.52
CA TYR A 222 -5.67 -16.38 3.07
C TYR A 222 -4.68 -16.22 1.92
N GLY A 223 -3.45 -16.64 2.14
CA GLY A 223 -2.39 -16.65 1.16
C GLY A 223 -2.23 -18.03 0.53
N HIS A 224 -2.12 -18.08 -0.79
CA HIS A 224 -1.91 -19.33 -1.52
C HIS A 224 -0.95 -19.13 -2.70
N THR A 225 0.06 -19.96 -2.78
CA THR A 225 0.97 -20.04 -3.92
C THR A 225 0.28 -20.66 -5.12
N ASN A 226 0.38 -19.98 -6.27
CA ASN A 226 -0.27 -20.36 -7.51
C ASN A 226 0.77 -20.50 -8.64
N ILE A 227 1.47 -21.64 -8.67
CA ILE A 227 2.46 -21.93 -9.71
C ILE A 227 1.78 -22.36 -11.02
N PRO A 228 2.39 -22.11 -12.19
CA PRO A 228 1.86 -22.62 -13.46
C PRO A 228 1.88 -24.15 -13.53
N ASP A 229 1.10 -24.70 -14.47
CA ASP A 229 1.17 -26.12 -14.82
C ASP A 229 2.61 -26.52 -15.19
N ASP A 230 3.00 -27.75 -14.84
CA ASP A 230 4.34 -28.31 -15.02
C ASP A 230 5.48 -27.66 -14.22
N TYR A 231 5.15 -26.76 -13.28
CA TYR A 231 6.07 -26.28 -12.25
C TYR A 231 5.87 -27.04 -10.94
N TYR A 232 6.95 -27.14 -10.18
CA TYR A 232 6.98 -27.80 -8.87
C TYR A 232 7.71 -26.92 -7.88
N LEU A 233 7.11 -26.75 -6.69
CA LEU A 233 7.76 -26.06 -5.59
C LEU A 233 8.91 -26.90 -5.02
N GLN A 234 9.84 -26.20 -4.38
CA GLN A 234 10.88 -26.84 -3.60
C GLN A 234 10.27 -27.75 -2.52
N PRO A 235 10.82 -28.97 -2.31
CA PRO A 235 10.35 -29.86 -1.25
C PRO A 235 10.39 -29.16 0.11
N GLY A 236 9.27 -29.23 0.84
CA GLY A 236 9.12 -28.57 2.14
C GLY A 236 8.57 -27.16 2.10
N ALA A 237 8.25 -26.62 0.91
CA ALA A 237 7.59 -25.33 0.76
C ALA A 237 6.24 -25.30 1.51
N SER A 238 5.95 -24.19 2.20
CA SER A 238 4.74 -23.99 3.00
C SER A 238 3.47 -23.91 2.16
N LYS A 239 3.58 -23.36 0.94
CA LYS A 239 2.52 -23.18 -0.08
C LYS A 239 1.41 -22.20 0.27
N ASP A 240 0.86 -22.29 1.46
CA ASP A 240 -0.26 -21.47 1.90
C ASP A 240 -0.15 -21.11 3.38
N GLY A 241 -1.08 -20.27 3.82
CA GLY A 241 -1.11 -19.77 5.17
C GLY A 241 -2.26 -18.81 5.39
N TRP A 242 -2.60 -18.64 6.67
CA TRP A 242 -3.63 -17.75 7.14
C TRP A 242 -3.04 -16.63 7.98
N MET A 243 -3.68 -15.46 7.95
CA MET A 243 -3.43 -14.39 8.90
C MET A 243 -4.75 -13.78 9.38
N PHE A 244 -4.84 -13.58 10.69
CA PHE A 244 -5.98 -12.97 11.36
C PHE A 244 -5.51 -11.69 12.01
N THR A 245 -6.25 -10.60 11.80
CA THR A 245 -5.98 -9.30 12.42
C THR A 245 -7.21 -8.81 13.17
N ALA A 246 -7.01 -8.38 14.42
CA ALA A 246 -8.00 -7.63 15.19
C ALA A 246 -7.39 -6.30 15.63
N GLU A 247 -8.01 -5.19 15.25
CA GLU A 247 -7.58 -3.85 15.61
C GLU A 247 -8.70 -3.09 16.31
N HIS A 248 -8.47 -2.69 17.56
CA HIS A 248 -9.32 -1.76 18.29
C HIS A 248 -8.73 -0.35 18.23
N THR A 249 -9.53 0.62 17.77
CA THR A 249 -9.17 2.05 17.80
C THR A 249 -10.03 2.78 18.82
N GLN A 250 -9.41 3.33 19.86
CA GLN A 250 -10.05 4.18 20.87
C GLN A 250 -9.70 5.65 20.65
N SER A 251 -10.72 6.49 20.52
CA SER A 251 -10.55 7.95 20.55
C SER A 251 -10.33 8.42 21.99
N MET A 252 -9.24 9.14 22.24
CA MET A 252 -8.89 9.67 23.56
C MET A 252 -7.88 10.82 23.46
N LEU A 253 -7.91 11.77 24.40
CA LEU A 253 -6.89 12.84 24.53
C LEU A 253 -6.65 13.66 23.24
N LYS A 254 -7.72 13.95 22.48
CA LYS A 254 -7.66 14.59 21.14
C LYS A 254 -6.85 13.80 20.10
N GLY A 255 -6.63 12.51 20.31
CA GLY A 255 -5.98 11.62 19.37
C GLY A 255 -6.59 10.22 19.46
N PHE A 256 -5.76 9.20 19.30
CA PHE A 256 -6.22 7.81 19.34
C PHE A 256 -5.20 6.86 19.98
N ASN A 257 -5.70 5.75 20.50
CA ASN A 257 -4.91 4.55 20.77
C ASN A 257 -5.40 3.42 19.85
N LYS A 258 -4.47 2.71 19.21
CA LYS A 258 -4.74 1.46 18.49
C LYS A 258 -4.13 0.30 19.25
N PHE A 259 -4.93 -0.72 19.51
CA PHE A 259 -4.51 -2.02 20.05
C PHE A 259 -4.71 -3.06 18.95
N VAL A 260 -3.64 -3.76 18.57
CA VAL A 260 -3.65 -4.72 17.46
C VAL A 260 -3.17 -6.07 17.94
N LEU A 261 -3.91 -7.12 17.59
CA LEU A 261 -3.51 -8.51 17.75
C LEU A 261 -3.51 -9.19 16.37
N GLN A 262 -2.39 -9.83 16.02
CA GLN A 262 -2.24 -10.57 14.78
C GLN A 262 -1.74 -11.98 15.05
N TYR A 263 -2.33 -12.95 14.34
CA TYR A 263 -1.86 -14.33 14.32
C TYR A 263 -1.73 -14.77 12.87
N ALA A 264 -0.56 -15.27 12.48
CA ALA A 264 -0.29 -15.76 11.13
C ALA A 264 0.32 -17.16 11.17
N THR A 265 0.14 -17.90 10.08
CA THR A 265 0.58 -19.28 9.91
C THR A 265 1.36 -19.45 8.61
N ASP A 266 2.37 -20.31 8.64
CA ASP A 266 3.12 -20.82 7.50
C ASP A 266 3.55 -19.73 6.51
N SER A 267 3.02 -19.74 5.27
CA SER A 267 3.44 -18.82 4.22
C SER A 267 3.24 -17.34 4.58
N MET A 268 2.38 -17.04 5.55
CA MET A 268 2.06 -15.67 5.97
C MET A 268 3.01 -15.12 7.04
N THR A 269 3.91 -15.96 7.59
CA THR A 269 4.83 -15.55 8.67
C THR A 269 6.06 -14.80 8.19
N SER A 270 6.58 -15.10 6.98
CA SER A 270 7.83 -14.50 6.49
C SER A 270 7.75 -12.98 6.40
N ASN A 271 6.70 -12.48 5.73
CA ASN A 271 6.47 -11.05 5.60
C ASN A 271 5.79 -10.48 6.84
N GLY A 272 4.84 -11.24 7.41
CA GLY A 272 4.12 -10.91 8.64
C GLY A 272 3.13 -9.75 8.51
N LYS A 273 2.67 -9.44 7.29
CA LYS A 273 1.85 -8.24 6.97
C LYS A 273 0.66 -8.53 6.07
N GLY A 274 0.30 -9.79 5.88
CA GLY A 274 -0.78 -10.22 4.97
C GLY A 274 -0.30 -10.58 3.56
N ARG A 275 1.02 -10.69 3.32
CA ARG A 275 1.57 -11.20 2.06
C ARG A 275 2.16 -12.59 2.26
N ALA A 276 1.81 -13.51 1.37
CA ALA A 276 2.33 -14.86 1.38
C ALA A 276 3.69 -14.99 0.68
N GLU A 277 4.52 -15.86 1.25
CA GLU A 277 5.76 -16.40 0.69
C GLU A 277 5.70 -17.93 0.74
N GLY A 278 4.80 -18.54 -0.03
CA GLY A 278 4.56 -19.98 0.03
C GLY A 278 5.59 -20.83 -0.75
N GLY A 279 6.47 -20.20 -1.53
CA GLY A 279 7.65 -20.86 -2.10
C GLY A 279 8.75 -21.15 -1.10
N SER A 280 8.71 -20.50 0.06
CA SER A 280 9.71 -20.66 1.11
C SER A 280 9.57 -21.97 1.89
N ILE A 281 10.72 -22.50 2.34
CA ILE A 281 10.85 -23.78 3.05
C ILE A 281 11.12 -23.62 4.56
N ASN A 282 11.33 -22.39 5.02
CA ASN A 282 11.80 -22.10 6.38
C ASN A 282 10.83 -21.23 7.19
N ASN A 283 9.58 -21.15 6.76
CA ASN A 283 8.53 -20.33 7.36
C ASN A 283 7.33 -21.14 7.88
N ASN A 284 7.43 -22.47 7.92
CA ASN A 284 6.42 -23.32 8.56
C ASN A 284 6.33 -22.98 10.06
N GLY A 285 5.13 -22.77 10.56
CA GLY A 285 4.85 -22.45 11.96
C GLY A 285 3.99 -21.21 12.15
N ASP A 286 4.00 -20.68 13.37
CA ASP A 286 3.07 -19.66 13.82
C ASP A 286 3.79 -18.36 14.20
N MET A 287 3.16 -17.24 13.87
CA MET A 287 3.56 -15.90 14.30
C MET A 287 2.43 -15.27 15.10
N CYS A 288 2.72 -14.78 16.30
CA CYS A 288 1.80 -13.93 17.06
C CYS A 288 2.45 -12.57 17.29
N VAL A 289 1.76 -11.49 16.92
CA VAL A 289 2.26 -10.13 17.05
C VAL A 289 1.24 -9.28 17.78
N PHE A 290 1.76 -8.44 18.68
CA PHE A 290 0.99 -7.48 19.44
C PHE A 290 1.56 -6.07 19.20
N TRP A 291 0.69 -5.13 18.86
CA TRP A 291 1.06 -3.71 18.77
C TRP A 291 0.13 -2.85 19.62
N THR A 292 0.70 -1.85 20.27
CA THR A 292 -0.05 -0.72 20.79
C THR A 292 0.57 0.58 20.30
N THR A 293 -0.24 1.45 19.73
CA THR A 293 0.19 2.77 19.27
C THR A 293 -0.68 3.82 19.93
N VAL A 294 -0.05 4.80 20.59
CA VAL A 294 -0.74 5.97 21.14
C VAL A 294 -0.30 7.18 20.33
N ARG A 295 -1.27 7.88 19.71
CA ARG A 295 -1.03 9.16 19.06
C ARG A 295 -1.79 10.24 19.80
N SER A 296 -1.05 11.20 20.33
CA SER A 296 -1.57 12.38 21.02
C SER A 296 -1.28 13.62 20.17
N LEU A 297 -2.28 14.47 19.95
CA LEU A 297 -2.13 15.70 19.15
C LEU A 297 -1.28 16.80 19.83
N TRP A 298 -0.81 16.57 21.06
CA TRP A 298 0.01 17.53 21.80
C TRP A 298 1.48 17.61 21.34
N ALA A 299 1.87 16.84 20.32
CA ALA A 299 3.24 16.79 19.78
C ALA A 299 3.43 17.53 18.44
N THR A 300 2.51 18.42 18.04
CA THR A 300 2.79 19.46 17.03
C THR A 300 3.21 20.74 17.74
N PRO A 301 4.51 21.12 17.78
CA PRO A 301 4.82 22.52 17.94
C PRO A 301 4.30 23.22 16.68
N GLY A 302 3.43 24.20 16.87
CA GLY A 302 3.00 25.06 15.78
C GLY A 302 4.22 25.70 15.12
N ILE A 303 4.32 25.53 13.81
CA ILE A 303 5.07 26.40 12.91
C ILE A 303 4.08 26.80 11.82
#